data_AF-A0A2V6MKI8-F1
#
_entry.id   AF-A0A2V6MKI8-F1
#
_cell.length_a   1.000
_cell.length_b   1.000
_cell.length_c   1.000
_cell.angle_alpha   90.00
_cell.angle_beta   90.00
_cell.angle_gamma   90.00
#
_symmetry.space_group_name_H-M   'P 1'
#
loop_
_entity.id
_entity.type
_entity.pdbx_description
1 polymer ?
#
loop_
_entity_poly.entity_id
_entity_poly.type
_entity_poly.pdbx_seq_one_letter_code
_entity_poly.pdbx_strand_id
1 'polypeptide(L)'
;FDAGKILSTRSFDENTPMQATVRLPRSSVNFLRQFIPAVEQLDGDVAFDVAIGGTIARPAFTGSGDITINAARFTNATLPALRGFQSRLVFRDNAVTLEKFRGDLAGGPFTLGGRVVFTKLTDANIDLDLRAESILIARNDSLTARADANLKVAGPVMSATVKGNVALTNSHFLKDIDLIPIGLPGRPAPEPIEDRPDYSIKTPPLRDWKFDVAIKTKDPFSIRGNLANGKAVADLHLGGTGGRPELKGIVKLQGVEATLPFSRLDVTNGFLYFDPSDSFNPKIDLQGTSVIRDYTVRVYVYGDSLAPQAIFTSEPPLPQEEIISLLATGATRQELTGNSNVLAGRAAMLLVQQLYRKIFKKGQPTQSNSVFDRLQVDVGTVDPRTGREQAGARFKVNENWVLIGDLGVGGDFRGQVKYLIRFH
;
A
#
# COMPACT_ATOMS: atom_id res chain seq x y z
N PHE A 1 8.00 35.65 -41.93
CA PHE A 1 7.03 35.03 -41.02
C PHE A 1 5.72 34.90 -41.78
N ASP A 2 5.35 33.69 -42.22
CA ASP A 2 4.09 33.45 -42.91
C ASP A 2 3.15 32.66 -41.99
N ALA A 3 2.29 33.38 -41.28
CA ALA A 3 1.40 32.84 -40.26
C ALA A 3 0.35 31.87 -40.84
N GLY A 4 0.03 31.95 -42.15
CA GLY A 4 -0.95 31.09 -42.80
C GLY A 4 -0.48 29.64 -42.98
N LYS A 5 0.84 29.44 -43.17
CA LYS A 5 1.44 28.10 -43.30
C LYS A 5 1.46 27.34 -41.97
N ILE A 6 1.74 28.03 -40.86
CA ILE A 6 1.82 27.45 -39.51
C ILE A 6 0.44 26.98 -39.02
N LEU A 7 -0.63 27.73 -39.33
CA LEU A 7 -2.00 27.36 -38.98
C LEU A 7 -2.54 26.18 -39.78
N SER A 8 -2.00 25.94 -41.00
CA SER A 8 -2.45 24.86 -41.88
C SER A 8 -1.67 23.55 -41.71
N THR A 9 -0.38 23.60 -41.36
CA THR A 9 0.45 22.39 -41.18
C THR A 9 0.64 21.96 -39.72
N ARG A 10 0.36 22.83 -38.74
CA ARG A 10 0.75 22.65 -37.33
C ARG A 10 2.24 22.29 -37.16
N SER A 11 3.09 22.65 -38.11
CA SER A 11 4.53 22.45 -38.05
C SER A 11 5.25 23.73 -38.43
N PHE A 12 6.28 24.06 -37.66
CA PHE A 12 7.18 25.15 -38.01
C PHE A 12 8.21 24.65 -39.02
N ASP A 13 8.60 25.50 -39.98
CA ASP A 13 9.73 25.20 -40.87
C ASP A 13 11.01 25.04 -40.03
N GLU A 14 11.69 23.92 -40.18
CA GLU A 14 12.89 23.54 -39.43
C GLU A 14 14.04 24.56 -39.54
N ASN A 15 14.10 25.31 -40.64
CA ASN A 15 15.10 26.35 -40.87
C ASN A 15 14.67 27.73 -40.37
N THR A 16 13.49 27.86 -39.75
CA THR A 16 13.02 29.14 -39.23
C THR A 16 14.02 29.66 -38.20
N PRO A 17 14.62 30.85 -38.44
CA PRO A 17 15.51 31.46 -37.46
C PRO A 17 14.70 31.87 -36.23
N MET A 18 15.31 31.70 -35.07
CA MET A 18 14.72 32.03 -33.79
C MET A 18 15.65 32.95 -33.02
N GLN A 19 15.05 33.97 -32.41
CA GLN A 19 15.72 34.81 -31.43
C GLN A 19 14.71 35.13 -30.35
N ALA A 20 14.98 34.66 -29.14
CA ALA A 20 14.17 34.92 -27.96
C ALA A 20 15.09 35.16 -26.76
N THR A 21 14.64 35.97 -25.82
CA THR A 21 15.33 36.17 -24.55
C THR A 21 14.32 36.03 -23.44
N VAL A 22 14.61 35.15 -22.49
CA VAL A 22 13.80 34.91 -21.31
C VAL A 22 14.57 35.47 -20.12
N ARG A 23 14.06 36.57 -19.57
CA ARG A 23 14.57 37.19 -18.34
C ARG A 23 13.49 37.16 -17.28
N LEU A 24 13.72 36.36 -16.25
CA LEU A 24 12.93 36.34 -15.04
C LEU A 24 13.85 36.76 -13.89
N PRO A 25 13.71 38.00 -13.38
CA PRO A 25 14.40 38.36 -12.14
C PRO A 25 13.95 37.41 -11.03
N ARG A 26 14.75 37.29 -9.96
CA ARG A 26 14.42 36.43 -8.83
C ARG A 26 12.98 36.67 -8.37
N SER A 27 12.13 35.68 -8.58
CA SER A 27 10.68 35.73 -8.39
C SER A 27 10.22 34.50 -7.64
N SER A 28 9.13 34.61 -6.88
CA SER A 28 8.57 33.46 -6.17
C SER A 28 8.13 32.36 -7.15
N VAL A 29 8.37 31.07 -6.83
CA VAL A 29 7.90 29.94 -7.64
C VAL A 29 6.39 29.68 -7.54
N ASN A 30 5.69 30.38 -6.65
CA ASN A 30 4.27 30.13 -6.35
C ASN A 30 3.37 30.19 -7.60
N PHE A 31 3.72 31.00 -8.60
CA PHE A 31 2.97 31.08 -9.87
C PHE A 31 2.95 29.76 -10.64
N LEU A 32 3.88 28.82 -10.40
CA LEU A 32 3.92 27.54 -11.11
C LEU A 32 2.77 26.61 -10.73
N ARG A 33 2.11 26.82 -9.58
CA ARG A 33 0.97 26.00 -9.15
C ARG A 33 -0.20 26.02 -10.13
N GLN A 34 -0.39 27.12 -10.87
CA GLN A 34 -1.44 27.20 -11.90
C GLN A 34 -1.17 26.29 -13.11
N PHE A 35 0.09 25.89 -13.33
CA PHE A 35 0.51 25.04 -14.44
C PHE A 35 0.77 23.59 -14.00
N ILE A 36 0.85 23.34 -12.69
CA ILE A 36 1.14 22.03 -12.11
C ILE A 36 0.05 21.69 -11.08
N PRO A 37 -1.13 21.20 -11.52
CA PRO A 37 -2.25 20.88 -10.63
C PRO A 37 -1.92 19.87 -9.53
N ALA A 38 -0.85 19.08 -9.71
CA ALA A 38 -0.37 18.11 -8.74
C ALA A 38 0.30 18.75 -7.51
N VAL A 39 0.60 20.06 -7.52
CA VAL A 39 1.32 20.75 -6.44
C VAL A 39 0.34 21.65 -5.65
N GLU A 40 0.13 21.30 -4.39
CA GLU A 40 -0.77 22.03 -3.48
C GLU A 40 -0.09 23.28 -2.91
N GLN A 41 1.13 23.10 -2.38
CA GLN A 41 1.94 24.16 -1.78
C GLN A 41 3.31 24.20 -2.45
N LEU A 42 3.78 25.40 -2.77
CA LEU A 42 5.08 25.61 -3.39
C LEU A 42 5.67 26.93 -2.89
N ASP A 43 6.81 26.84 -2.19
CA ASP A 43 7.55 27.98 -1.66
C ASP A 43 9.00 27.95 -2.13
N GLY A 44 9.54 29.13 -2.44
CA GLY A 44 10.88 29.31 -2.98
C GLY A 44 10.96 30.41 -4.03
N ASP A 45 12.09 30.45 -4.74
CA ASP A 45 12.39 31.44 -5.75
C ASP A 45 13.04 30.83 -6.99
N VAL A 46 12.88 31.54 -8.10
CA VAL A 46 13.43 31.18 -9.39
C VAL A 46 13.93 32.42 -10.11
N ALA A 47 15.09 32.31 -10.75
CA ALA A 47 15.68 33.34 -11.58
C ALA A 47 16.20 32.69 -12.88
N PHE A 48 15.97 33.35 -14.01
CA PHE A 48 16.46 32.90 -15.31
C PHE A 48 16.92 34.09 -16.15
N ASP A 49 18.07 33.95 -16.81
CA ASP A 49 18.51 34.82 -17.89
C ASP A 49 19.06 33.93 -18.99
N VAL A 50 18.24 33.67 -20.01
CA VAL A 50 18.56 32.74 -21.09
C VAL A 50 18.22 33.38 -22.43
N ALA A 51 19.20 33.44 -23.31
CA ALA A 51 19.02 33.76 -24.72
C ALA A 51 18.90 32.46 -25.53
N ILE A 52 17.94 32.45 -26.46
CA ILE A 52 17.69 31.37 -27.41
C ILE A 52 17.90 31.95 -28.81
N GLY A 53 18.78 31.34 -29.58
CA GLY A 53 19.15 31.69 -30.95
C GLY A 53 19.15 30.47 -31.88
N GLY A 54 19.64 30.67 -33.10
CA GLY A 54 19.78 29.59 -34.09
C GLY A 54 18.49 29.34 -34.88
N THR A 55 18.23 28.09 -35.23
CA THR A 55 17.00 27.67 -35.92
C THR A 55 16.27 26.59 -35.13
N ILE A 56 15.04 26.25 -35.51
CA ILE A 56 14.28 25.17 -34.86
C ILE A 56 15.04 23.84 -34.92
N ALA A 57 15.68 23.54 -36.04
CA ALA A 57 16.53 22.35 -36.19
C ALA A 57 17.88 22.45 -35.49
N ARG A 58 18.37 23.65 -35.18
CA ARG A 58 19.68 23.88 -34.54
C ARG A 58 19.58 25.00 -33.51
N PRO A 59 18.96 24.73 -32.36
CA PRO A 59 18.83 25.72 -31.32
C PRO A 59 20.19 26.00 -30.67
N ALA A 60 20.44 27.27 -30.37
CA ALA A 60 21.60 27.71 -29.60
C ALA A 60 21.11 28.46 -28.37
N PHE A 61 21.56 28.05 -27.19
CA PHE A 61 21.19 28.59 -25.90
C PHE A 61 22.42 29.23 -25.26
N THR A 62 22.22 30.31 -24.53
CA THR A 62 23.27 30.92 -23.72
C THR A 62 22.65 31.55 -22.49
N GLY A 63 23.19 31.22 -21.32
CA GLY A 63 22.76 31.83 -20.07
C GLY A 63 22.67 30.84 -18.92
N SER A 64 21.89 31.19 -17.90
CA SER A 64 21.73 30.37 -16.71
C SER A 64 20.39 30.58 -16.02
N GLY A 65 20.03 29.63 -15.18
CA GLY A 65 18.93 29.76 -14.25
C GLY A 65 19.26 29.16 -12.90
N ASP A 66 18.67 29.70 -11.85
CA ASP A 66 18.76 29.18 -10.50
C ASP A 66 17.34 28.97 -9.96
N ILE A 67 17.10 27.82 -9.35
CA ILE A 67 15.82 27.49 -8.71
C ILE A 67 16.11 27.02 -7.30
N THR A 68 15.44 27.64 -6.33
CA THR A 68 15.40 27.24 -4.94
C THR A 68 13.96 26.93 -4.56
N ILE A 69 13.70 25.74 -4.03
CA ILE A 69 12.41 25.36 -3.47
C ILE A 69 12.63 25.04 -2.00
N ASN A 70 12.11 25.88 -1.12
CA ASN A 70 12.20 25.68 0.32
C ASN A 70 11.28 24.52 0.76
N ALA A 71 10.07 24.49 0.21
CA ALA A 71 9.08 23.45 0.45
C ALA A 71 8.14 23.28 -0.74
N ALA A 72 7.87 22.04 -1.12
CA ALA A 72 6.76 21.69 -2.00
C ALA A 72 5.95 20.52 -1.43
N ARG A 73 4.63 20.62 -1.51
CA ARG A 73 3.68 19.55 -1.15
C ARG A 73 2.79 19.25 -2.33
N PHE A 74 2.50 17.96 -2.51
CA PHE A 74 1.70 17.47 -3.61
C PHE A 74 0.28 17.19 -3.14
N THR A 75 -0.68 17.32 -4.06
CA THR A 75 -2.10 17.03 -3.79
C THR A 75 -2.34 15.55 -3.49
N ASN A 76 -1.51 14.67 -4.04
CA ASN A 76 -1.49 13.26 -3.66
C ASN A 76 -0.72 13.10 -2.34
N ALA A 77 -1.45 12.79 -1.25
CA ALA A 77 -0.90 12.61 0.08
C ALA A 77 0.12 11.46 0.20
N THR A 78 0.14 10.53 -0.76
CA THR A 78 1.14 9.43 -0.80
C THR A 78 2.50 9.87 -1.34
N LEU A 79 2.57 11.03 -2.02
CA LEU A 79 3.83 11.58 -2.51
C LEU A 79 4.56 12.35 -1.39
N PRO A 80 5.87 12.11 -1.20
CA PRO A 80 6.66 12.79 -0.18
C PRO A 80 6.77 14.28 -0.47
N ALA A 81 6.78 15.10 0.59
CA ALA A 81 7.11 16.51 0.47
C ALA A 81 8.59 16.71 0.07
N LEU A 82 8.84 17.67 -0.81
CA LEU A 82 10.17 18.11 -1.22
C LEU A 82 10.60 19.31 -0.37
N ARG A 83 11.84 19.30 0.13
CA ARG A 83 12.39 20.41 0.93
C ARG A 83 13.81 20.76 0.52
N GLY A 84 14.16 22.03 0.70
CA GLY A 84 15.52 22.53 0.53
C GLY A 84 16.14 22.19 -0.83
N PHE A 85 15.32 22.13 -1.88
CA PHE A 85 15.79 21.83 -3.21
C PHE A 85 16.50 23.05 -3.79
N GLN A 86 17.67 22.81 -4.34
CA GLN A 86 18.49 23.81 -5.00
C GLN A 86 18.92 23.26 -6.33
N SER A 87 18.98 24.12 -7.34
CA SER A 87 19.46 23.76 -8.65
C SER A 87 19.97 24.97 -9.41
N ARG A 88 20.97 24.71 -10.25
CA ARG A 88 21.51 25.67 -11.21
C ARG A 88 21.53 25.02 -12.58
N LEU A 89 20.92 25.69 -13.54
CA LEU A 89 20.87 25.29 -14.93
C LEU A 89 21.83 26.16 -15.72
N VAL A 90 22.73 25.54 -16.49
CA VAL A 90 23.66 26.25 -17.37
C VAL A 90 23.32 25.93 -18.81
N PHE A 91 22.99 26.96 -19.58
CA PHE A 91 22.59 26.87 -20.98
C PHE A 91 23.79 27.24 -21.85
N ARG A 92 24.21 26.33 -22.73
CA ARG A 92 25.32 26.57 -23.65
C ARG A 92 25.12 25.76 -24.92
N ASP A 93 25.24 26.42 -26.06
CA ASP A 93 25.05 25.83 -27.39
C ASP A 93 23.70 25.10 -27.43
N ASN A 94 23.63 23.86 -27.87
CA ASN A 94 22.38 23.11 -27.91
C ASN A 94 22.10 22.31 -26.62
N ALA A 95 22.74 22.63 -25.49
CA ALA A 95 22.67 21.82 -24.28
C ALA A 95 22.33 22.62 -23.02
N VAL A 96 21.70 21.92 -22.08
CA VAL A 96 21.39 22.38 -20.73
C VAL A 96 22.09 21.44 -19.75
N THR A 97 22.98 21.98 -18.93
CA THR A 97 23.69 21.22 -17.90
C THR A 97 23.04 21.48 -16.55
N LEU A 98 22.81 20.41 -15.80
CA LEU A 98 22.23 20.43 -14.46
C LEU A 98 23.37 20.47 -13.44
N GLU A 99 23.59 21.62 -12.83
CA GLU A 99 24.57 21.84 -11.77
C GLU A 99 23.87 21.98 -10.41
N LYS A 100 24.47 21.45 -9.34
CA LYS A 100 23.99 21.60 -7.95
C LYS A 100 22.54 21.16 -7.70
N PHE A 101 21.99 20.25 -8.50
CA PHE A 101 20.65 19.71 -8.29
C PHE A 101 20.63 18.78 -7.07
N ARG A 102 20.11 19.27 -5.95
CA ARG A 102 20.06 18.52 -4.69
C ARG A 102 18.85 18.94 -3.87
N GLY A 103 18.36 18.05 -3.03
CA GLY A 103 17.25 18.36 -2.11
C GLY A 103 17.01 17.23 -1.12
N ASP A 104 15.92 17.36 -0.37
CA ASP A 104 15.44 16.35 0.58
C ASP A 104 14.02 15.91 0.22
N LEU A 105 13.80 14.60 0.16
CA LEU A 105 12.49 13.98 -0.03
C LEU A 105 12.10 13.22 1.23
N ALA A 106 11.23 13.85 2.03
CA ALA A 106 10.74 13.32 3.30
C ALA A 106 11.84 12.71 4.21
N GLY A 107 12.93 13.46 4.39
CA GLY A 107 14.06 13.14 5.28
C GLY A 107 15.18 12.33 4.64
N GLY A 108 15.16 12.10 3.32
CA GLY A 108 16.24 11.47 2.58
C GLY A 108 16.86 12.45 1.57
N PRO A 109 18.19 12.70 1.61
CA PRO A 109 18.83 13.57 0.63
C PRO A 109 18.91 12.90 -0.74
N PHE A 110 18.82 13.70 -1.79
CA PHE A 110 19.11 13.26 -3.15
C PHE A 110 19.94 14.29 -3.90
N THR A 111 20.67 13.80 -4.89
CA THR A 111 21.42 14.60 -5.87
C THR A 111 21.10 14.10 -7.27
N LEU A 112 20.88 15.04 -8.18
CA LEU A 112 20.72 14.77 -9.61
C LEU A 112 21.83 15.55 -10.34
N GLY A 113 22.32 15.01 -11.44
CA GLY A 113 23.29 15.69 -12.28
C GLY A 113 23.21 15.18 -13.70
N GLY A 114 23.84 15.89 -14.64
CA GLY A 114 23.91 15.47 -16.03
C GLY A 114 23.51 16.58 -16.99
N ARG A 115 23.08 16.20 -18.20
CA ARG A 115 22.78 17.16 -19.27
C ARG A 115 21.61 16.72 -20.13
N VAL A 116 20.99 17.72 -20.74
CA VAL A 116 19.97 17.59 -21.76
C VAL A 116 20.51 18.22 -23.04
N VAL A 117 20.52 17.48 -24.14
CA VAL A 117 21.04 17.92 -25.45
C VAL A 117 19.90 17.97 -26.44
N PHE A 118 19.62 19.15 -26.96
CA PHE A 118 18.57 19.40 -27.93
C PHE A 118 19.11 19.10 -29.34
N THR A 119 18.50 18.12 -30.01
CA THR A 119 18.76 17.87 -31.43
C THR A 119 17.91 18.78 -32.31
N LYS A 120 16.75 19.21 -31.81
CA LYS A 120 15.92 20.32 -32.32
C LYS A 120 15.14 20.92 -31.15
N LEU A 121 14.48 22.06 -31.32
CA LEU A 121 13.81 22.75 -30.19
C LEU A 121 12.78 21.87 -29.46
N THR A 122 12.13 20.94 -30.17
CA THR A 122 11.11 20.04 -29.62
C THR A 122 11.64 18.68 -29.20
N ASP A 123 12.87 18.30 -29.60
CA ASP A 123 13.42 16.97 -29.33
C ASP A 123 14.76 17.10 -28.60
N ALA A 124 14.86 16.39 -27.49
CA ALA A 124 16.08 16.36 -26.70
C ALA A 124 16.43 14.94 -26.27
N ASN A 125 17.73 14.69 -26.15
CA ASN A 125 18.27 13.53 -25.46
C ASN A 125 18.68 13.93 -24.05
N ILE A 126 18.38 13.08 -23.08
CA ILE A 126 18.77 13.25 -21.69
C ILE A 126 19.88 12.24 -21.35
N ASP A 127 20.82 12.67 -20.50
CA ASP A 127 21.79 11.82 -19.82
C ASP A 127 21.93 12.35 -18.39
N LEU A 128 21.26 11.69 -17.46
CA LEU A 128 21.09 12.13 -16.08
C LEU A 128 21.50 11.02 -15.11
N ASP A 129 22.15 11.39 -14.02
CA ASP A 129 22.51 10.50 -12.91
C ASP A 129 21.81 10.98 -11.63
N LEU A 130 21.03 10.12 -11.00
CA LEU A 130 20.33 10.33 -9.74
C LEU A 130 20.94 9.46 -8.66
N ARG A 131 21.32 10.08 -7.54
CA ARG A 131 21.66 9.39 -6.29
C ARG A 131 20.74 9.85 -5.19
N ALA A 132 20.23 8.92 -4.40
CA ALA A 132 19.37 9.21 -3.27
C ALA A 132 19.69 8.27 -2.11
N GLU A 133 19.55 8.78 -0.89
CA GLU A 133 19.84 8.02 0.33
C GLU A 133 18.61 8.03 1.23
N SER A 134 18.11 6.83 1.54
CA SER A 134 16.94 6.59 2.37
C SER A 134 15.75 7.50 2.04
N ILE A 135 15.42 7.71 0.77
CA ILE A 135 14.25 8.53 0.38
C ILE A 135 12.96 7.76 0.60
N LEU A 136 11.88 8.47 0.98
CA LEU A 136 10.54 7.87 1.07
C LEU A 136 9.98 7.64 -0.33
N ILE A 137 9.75 6.38 -0.72
CA ILE A 137 9.24 6.03 -2.06
C ILE A 137 7.75 5.66 -2.06
N ALA A 138 7.21 5.22 -0.92
CA ALA A 138 5.78 4.97 -0.75
C ALA A 138 5.37 5.12 0.71
N ARG A 139 4.18 5.67 0.94
CA ARG A 139 3.53 5.71 2.25
C ARG A 139 2.02 5.56 2.11
N ASN A 140 1.44 4.67 2.89
CA ASN A 140 0.01 4.59 3.16
C ASN A 140 -0.20 4.16 4.63
N ASP A 141 -1.45 3.91 5.03
CA ASP A 141 -1.81 3.56 6.41
C ASP A 141 -1.11 2.31 6.94
N SER A 142 -0.70 1.40 6.06
CA SER A 142 -0.06 0.14 6.44
C SER A 142 1.39 0.00 6.00
N LEU A 143 1.93 0.90 5.20
CA LEU A 143 3.21 0.74 4.53
C LEU A 143 4.00 2.04 4.58
N THR A 144 5.28 1.94 4.97
CA THR A 144 6.28 2.96 4.71
C THR A 144 7.47 2.29 4.07
N ALA A 145 7.77 2.65 2.82
CA ALA A 145 8.91 2.15 2.08
C ALA A 145 9.92 3.27 1.85
N ARG A 146 11.17 3.04 2.25
CA ARG A 146 12.30 3.91 1.96
C ARG A 146 13.38 3.16 1.19
N ALA A 147 14.14 3.88 0.38
CA ALA A 147 15.19 3.27 -0.42
C ALA A 147 16.37 4.22 -0.67
N ASP A 148 17.56 3.63 -0.78
CA ASP A 148 18.69 4.25 -1.48
C ASP A 148 18.51 4.01 -2.99
N ALA A 149 18.93 4.95 -3.83
CA ALA A 149 18.85 4.80 -5.28
C ALA A 149 20.11 5.31 -5.96
N ASN A 150 20.56 4.58 -6.98
CA ASN A 150 21.60 5.00 -7.91
C ASN A 150 21.11 4.66 -9.32
N LEU A 151 20.56 5.67 -10.01
CA LEU A 151 19.86 5.51 -11.27
C LEU A 151 20.48 6.40 -12.35
N LYS A 152 20.60 5.87 -13.56
CA LYS A 152 20.97 6.58 -14.77
C LYS A 152 19.78 6.63 -15.72
N VAL A 153 19.46 7.82 -16.22
CA VAL A 153 18.39 8.05 -17.19
C VAL A 153 19.02 8.54 -18.49
N ALA A 154 18.84 7.78 -19.57
CA ALA A 154 19.47 8.10 -20.84
C ALA A 154 18.54 7.88 -22.05
N GLY A 155 18.69 8.70 -23.09
CA GLY A 155 18.01 8.56 -24.38
C GLY A 155 17.07 9.72 -24.71
N PRO A 156 16.19 9.57 -25.72
CA PRO A 156 15.24 10.61 -26.10
C PRO A 156 14.28 10.91 -24.94
N VAL A 157 14.01 12.19 -24.66
CA VAL A 157 13.16 12.62 -23.53
C VAL A 157 11.78 11.96 -23.53
N MET A 158 11.25 11.64 -24.71
CA MET A 158 9.94 10.99 -24.86
C MET A 158 9.94 9.48 -24.62
N SER A 159 11.11 8.82 -24.60
CA SER A 159 11.23 7.36 -24.54
C SER A 159 12.50 6.90 -23.83
N ALA A 160 12.95 7.68 -22.84
CA ALA A 160 14.20 7.46 -22.14
C ALA A 160 14.21 6.12 -21.40
N THR A 161 15.40 5.60 -21.13
CA THR A 161 15.61 4.39 -20.34
C THR A 161 16.18 4.74 -18.98
N VAL A 162 15.55 4.24 -17.92
CA VAL A 162 16.00 4.33 -16.53
C VAL A 162 16.68 3.02 -16.16
N LYS A 163 17.96 3.07 -15.78
CA LYS A 163 18.75 1.91 -15.37
C LYS A 163 19.38 2.12 -14.01
N GLY A 164 19.57 1.06 -13.24
CA GLY A 164 20.41 1.10 -12.05
C GLY A 164 19.88 0.27 -10.90
N ASN A 165 20.21 0.70 -9.68
CA ASN A 165 19.93 -0.06 -8.46
C ASN A 165 19.11 0.76 -7.47
N VAL A 166 18.17 0.10 -6.83
CA VAL A 166 17.39 0.59 -5.70
C VAL A 166 17.59 -0.39 -4.55
N ALA A 167 17.91 0.13 -3.37
CA ALA A 167 18.14 -0.66 -2.18
C ALA A 167 17.15 -0.27 -1.08
N LEU A 168 16.17 -1.13 -0.79
CA LEU A 168 15.20 -0.93 0.28
C LEU A 168 15.91 -0.88 1.63
N THR A 169 15.61 0.16 2.41
CA THR A 169 16.18 0.42 3.74
C THR A 169 15.09 0.98 4.64
N ASN A 170 15.19 0.79 5.96
CA ASN A 170 14.30 1.41 6.97
C ASN A 170 12.80 1.34 6.64
N SER A 171 12.39 0.25 5.97
CA SER A 171 11.04 0.08 5.47
C SER A 171 10.24 -0.81 6.41
N HIS A 172 8.96 -0.48 6.61
CA HIS A 172 8.10 -1.22 7.51
C HIS A 172 6.67 -1.32 6.97
N PHE A 173 6.04 -2.45 7.30
CA PHE A 173 4.64 -2.74 7.01
C PHE A 173 3.99 -2.95 8.36
N LEU A 174 3.07 -2.05 8.70
CA LEU A 174 2.33 -2.03 9.95
C LEU A 174 0.86 -2.26 9.63
N LYS A 175 0.35 -3.47 9.86
CA LYS A 175 -1.08 -3.72 9.66
C LYS A 175 -1.68 -4.48 10.82
N ASP A 176 -2.52 -3.78 11.56
CA ASP A 176 -3.35 -4.41 12.58
C ASP A 176 -4.61 -4.97 11.92
N ILE A 177 -4.86 -6.25 12.19
CA ILE A 177 -6.06 -6.95 11.75
C ILE A 177 -6.96 -7.09 12.97
N ASP A 178 -8.07 -6.35 12.97
CA ASP A 178 -9.11 -6.54 13.98
C ASP A 178 -9.71 -7.94 13.84
N LEU A 179 -9.31 -8.89 14.68
CA LEU A 179 -9.90 -10.25 14.66
C LEU A 179 -11.36 -10.28 15.10
N ILE A 180 -11.85 -9.17 15.67
CA ILE A 180 -13.17 -9.05 16.24
C ILE A 180 -13.89 -7.84 15.61
N PRO A 181 -14.59 -8.01 14.47
CA PRO A 181 -15.63 -7.06 14.11
C PRO A 181 -16.87 -7.41 14.93
N ILE A 182 -16.92 -7.07 16.22
CA ILE A 182 -18.24 -7.01 16.85
C ILE A 182 -18.97 -5.91 16.09
N GLY A 183 -20.14 -6.24 15.57
CA GLY A 183 -21.20 -5.29 15.24
C GLY A 183 -21.67 -4.59 16.53
N LEU A 184 -20.76 -3.92 17.23
CA LEU A 184 -21.09 -2.96 18.26
C LEU A 184 -21.89 -1.90 17.51
N PRO A 185 -23.14 -1.61 17.94
CA PRO A 185 -23.94 -0.60 17.28
C PRO A 185 -23.13 0.71 17.21
N GLY A 186 -22.84 1.16 15.99
CA GLY A 186 -22.06 2.38 15.72
C GLY A 186 -20.68 2.19 15.09
N ARG A 187 -20.17 0.96 14.89
CA ARG A 187 -18.92 0.74 14.13
C ARG A 187 -19.23 0.54 12.63
N PRO A 188 -18.62 1.31 11.71
CA PRO A 188 -18.82 1.13 10.27
C PRO A 188 -18.47 -0.30 9.85
N ALA A 189 -19.22 -0.86 8.90
CA ALA A 189 -18.83 -2.11 8.25
C ALA A 189 -17.41 -1.96 7.67
N PRO A 190 -16.56 -3.01 7.71
CA PRO A 190 -15.26 -2.96 7.07
C PRO A 190 -15.43 -2.52 5.61
N GLU A 191 -14.77 -1.44 5.24
CA GLU A 191 -14.81 -0.96 3.86
C GLU A 191 -14.34 -2.08 2.92
N PRO A 192 -15.01 -2.28 1.77
CA PRO A 192 -14.53 -3.20 0.75
C PRO A 192 -13.06 -2.88 0.45
N ILE A 193 -12.22 -3.90 0.43
CA ILE A 193 -10.81 -3.73 0.09
C ILE A 193 -10.75 -3.08 -1.28
N GLU A 194 -10.12 -1.90 -1.32
CA GLU A 194 -9.97 -1.05 -2.50
C GLU A 194 -9.52 -1.83 -3.73
N ASP A 195 -9.99 -1.38 -4.88
CA ASP A 195 -9.58 -1.82 -6.21
C ASP A 195 -8.06 -1.99 -6.30
N ARG A 196 -7.65 -3.00 -7.06
CA ARG A 196 -6.24 -3.31 -7.31
C ARG A 196 -5.47 -2.02 -7.60
N PRO A 197 -4.40 -1.72 -6.84
CA PRO A 197 -3.65 -0.48 -7.05
C PRO A 197 -3.06 -0.46 -8.46
N ASP A 198 -3.43 0.56 -9.23
CA ASP A 198 -2.88 0.82 -10.56
C ASP A 198 -1.62 1.67 -10.45
N TYR A 199 -0.46 1.02 -10.61
CA TYR A 199 0.85 1.67 -10.58
C TYR A 199 1.30 2.18 -11.94
N SER A 200 0.44 2.15 -12.97
CA SER A 200 0.80 2.66 -14.28
C SER A 200 0.72 4.19 -14.37
N ILE A 201 1.77 4.77 -14.95
CA ILE A 201 1.86 6.18 -15.27
C ILE A 201 1.09 6.43 -16.56
N LYS A 202 0.06 7.28 -16.52
CA LYS A 202 -0.83 7.52 -17.67
C LYS A 202 -0.32 8.61 -18.62
N THR A 203 0.56 9.49 -18.15
CA THR A 203 0.97 10.70 -18.88
C THR A 203 2.39 10.59 -19.44
N PRO A 204 2.59 10.89 -20.74
CA PRO A 204 3.92 11.12 -21.29
C PRO A 204 4.62 12.32 -20.61
N PRO A 205 5.97 12.35 -20.62
CA PRO A 205 6.85 11.35 -21.23
C PRO A 205 7.07 10.10 -20.36
N LEU A 206 6.83 10.20 -19.05
CA LEU A 206 7.14 9.13 -18.08
C LEU A 206 6.42 7.80 -18.38
N ARG A 207 5.20 7.85 -18.95
CA ARG A 207 4.48 6.66 -19.43
C ARG A 207 5.32 5.80 -20.38
N ASP A 208 6.07 6.44 -21.28
CA ASP A 208 6.75 5.77 -22.40
C ASP A 208 8.22 5.48 -22.10
N TRP A 209 8.70 5.86 -20.91
CA TRP A 209 10.03 5.52 -20.44
C TRP A 209 10.14 4.03 -20.13
N LYS A 210 11.32 3.46 -20.39
CA LYS A 210 11.65 2.05 -20.14
C LYS A 210 12.40 1.91 -18.83
N PHE A 211 12.12 0.86 -18.08
CA PHE A 211 12.79 0.57 -16.82
C PHE A 211 13.67 -0.68 -16.93
N ASP A 212 14.82 -0.64 -16.29
CA ASP A 212 15.75 -1.74 -16.08
C ASP A 212 16.44 -1.53 -14.73
N VAL A 213 15.66 -1.70 -13.66
CA VAL A 213 16.06 -1.35 -12.30
C VAL A 213 16.08 -2.58 -11.42
N ALA A 214 17.24 -2.89 -10.86
CA ALA A 214 17.37 -3.93 -9.84
C ALA A 214 16.97 -3.38 -8.47
N ILE A 215 16.05 -4.05 -7.79
CA ILE A 215 15.54 -3.66 -6.48
C ILE A 215 15.96 -4.74 -5.48
N LYS A 216 16.82 -4.37 -4.53
CA LYS A 216 17.31 -5.28 -3.49
C LYS A 216 17.02 -4.74 -2.11
N THR A 217 17.14 -5.58 -1.09
CA THR A 217 16.99 -5.16 0.30
C THR A 217 18.37 -4.98 0.93
N LYS A 218 18.65 -3.77 1.42
CA LYS A 218 19.83 -3.47 2.23
C LYS A 218 19.58 -3.81 3.69
N ASP A 219 18.46 -3.34 4.22
CA ASP A 219 17.99 -3.65 5.56
C ASP A 219 16.66 -4.40 5.48
N PRO A 220 16.50 -5.55 6.15
CA PRO A 220 15.28 -6.34 6.06
C PRO A 220 14.04 -5.50 6.32
N PHE A 221 13.07 -5.62 5.42
CA PHE A 221 11.80 -4.94 5.49
C PHE A 221 11.04 -5.46 6.73
N SER A 222 10.72 -4.58 7.69
CA SER A 222 10.09 -5.00 8.94
C SER A 222 8.60 -5.23 8.75
N ILE A 223 8.12 -6.42 9.08
CA ILE A 223 6.70 -6.73 9.18
C ILE A 223 6.32 -6.62 10.65
N ARG A 224 5.33 -5.76 10.96
CA ARG A 224 4.81 -5.56 12.30
C ARG A 224 3.30 -5.51 12.26
N GLY A 225 2.66 -6.11 13.24
CA GLY A 225 1.22 -6.07 13.39
C GLY A 225 0.80 -6.90 14.57
N ASN A 226 -0.44 -6.69 15.00
CA ASN A 226 -1.02 -7.46 16.10
C ASN A 226 -1.06 -8.98 15.84
N LEU A 227 -1.10 -9.42 14.57
CA LEU A 227 -1.15 -10.84 14.20
C LEU A 227 0.13 -11.41 13.62
N ALA A 228 1.04 -10.59 13.10
CA ALA A 228 2.23 -11.10 12.43
C ALA A 228 3.40 -10.16 12.60
N ASN A 229 4.55 -10.72 12.97
CA ASN A 229 5.80 -10.01 13.11
C ASN A 229 6.88 -10.78 12.36
N GLY A 230 7.81 -10.07 11.72
CA GLY A 230 8.94 -10.71 11.05
C GLY A 230 9.67 -9.77 10.10
N LYS A 231 10.40 -10.36 9.16
CA LYS A 231 11.21 -9.62 8.19
C LYS A 231 10.98 -10.13 6.78
N ALA A 232 11.16 -9.25 5.80
CA ALA A 232 11.15 -9.61 4.38
C ALA A 232 12.43 -9.12 3.68
N VAL A 233 12.94 -9.95 2.77
CA VAL A 233 14.12 -9.66 1.95
C VAL A 233 13.73 -9.83 0.49
N ALA A 234 13.75 -8.73 -0.25
CA ALA A 234 13.41 -8.66 -1.67
C ALA A 234 14.66 -8.72 -2.57
N ASP A 235 14.57 -9.52 -3.64
CA ASP A 235 15.41 -9.46 -4.83
C ASP A 235 14.47 -9.42 -6.05
N LEU A 236 14.27 -8.20 -6.57
CA LEU A 236 13.28 -7.88 -7.59
C LEU A 236 13.93 -7.12 -8.75
N HIS A 237 13.29 -7.15 -9.90
CA HIS A 237 13.66 -6.37 -11.07
C HIS A 237 12.41 -5.68 -11.62
N LEU A 238 12.51 -4.37 -11.82
CA LEU A 238 11.50 -3.54 -12.46
C LEU A 238 11.90 -3.30 -13.91
N GLY A 239 11.10 -3.88 -14.80
CA GLY A 239 11.15 -3.76 -16.25
C GLY A 239 9.93 -3.03 -16.84
N GLY A 240 9.69 -3.26 -18.13
CA GLY A 240 8.55 -2.70 -18.83
C GLY A 240 8.65 -1.20 -19.07
N THR A 241 7.50 -0.53 -19.12
CA THR A 241 7.40 0.94 -19.30
C THR A 241 6.63 1.60 -18.17
N GLY A 242 6.60 2.93 -18.11
CA GLY A 242 5.80 3.64 -17.11
C GLY A 242 4.32 3.32 -17.21
N GLY A 243 3.79 3.14 -18.42
CA GLY A 243 2.41 2.75 -18.67
C GLY A 243 2.13 1.27 -18.40
N ARG A 244 3.15 0.41 -18.37
CA ARG A 244 3.06 -1.02 -18.06
C ARG A 244 4.31 -1.47 -17.31
N PRO A 245 4.41 -1.16 -16.00
CA PRO A 245 5.56 -1.57 -15.20
C PRO A 245 5.51 -3.08 -14.99
N GLU A 246 6.64 -3.75 -15.20
CA GLU A 246 6.77 -5.20 -15.05
C GLU A 246 7.68 -5.51 -13.87
N LEU A 247 7.12 -6.02 -12.78
CA LEU A 247 7.87 -6.39 -11.59
C LEU A 247 8.04 -7.92 -11.55
N LYS A 248 9.28 -8.38 -11.40
CA LYS A 248 9.59 -9.81 -11.30
C LYS A 248 10.63 -10.09 -10.23
N GLY A 249 10.62 -11.31 -9.71
CA GLY A 249 11.60 -11.77 -8.72
C GLY A 249 10.95 -12.36 -7.48
N ILE A 250 11.67 -12.34 -6.36
CA ILE A 250 11.27 -13.06 -5.15
C ILE A 250 11.40 -12.17 -3.93
N VAL A 251 10.43 -12.27 -3.03
CA VAL A 251 10.55 -11.77 -1.65
C VAL A 251 10.55 -12.96 -0.70
N LYS A 252 11.61 -13.10 0.08
CA LYS A 252 11.74 -14.12 1.12
C LYS A 252 11.31 -13.56 2.47
N LEU A 253 10.41 -14.25 3.15
CA LEU A 253 10.01 -13.99 4.51
C LEU A 253 10.96 -14.70 5.49
N GLN A 254 11.37 -14.02 6.55
CA GLN A 254 12.33 -14.50 7.53
C GLN A 254 11.85 -14.23 8.94
N GLY A 255 11.89 -15.27 9.79
CA GLY A 255 11.48 -15.18 11.19
C GLY A 255 10.08 -14.61 11.34
N VAL A 256 9.16 -15.01 10.46
CA VAL A 256 7.77 -14.57 10.55
C VAL A 256 7.07 -15.45 11.57
N GLU A 257 6.53 -14.82 12.59
CA GLU A 257 5.68 -15.43 13.59
C GLU A 257 4.31 -14.79 13.50
N ALA A 258 3.27 -15.61 13.37
CA ALA A 258 1.90 -15.16 13.47
C ALA A 258 1.31 -15.51 14.85
N THR A 259 0.91 -14.48 15.59
CA THR A 259 0.27 -14.59 16.90
C THR A 259 -1.24 -14.60 16.73
N LEU A 260 -1.85 -15.74 17.00
CA LEU A 260 -3.31 -15.89 17.08
C LEU A 260 -3.74 -15.84 18.55
N PRO A 261 -5.03 -15.65 18.87
CA PRO A 261 -5.47 -15.49 20.26
C PRO A 261 -5.10 -16.65 21.20
N PHE A 262 -5.02 -17.88 20.68
CA PHE A 262 -4.73 -19.09 21.47
C PHE A 262 -3.63 -19.96 20.87
N SER A 263 -2.95 -19.48 19.81
CA SER A 263 -1.90 -20.24 19.15
C SER A 263 -0.84 -19.33 18.54
N ARG A 264 0.34 -19.90 18.29
CA ARG A 264 1.45 -19.25 17.62
C ARG A 264 1.83 -20.07 16.40
N LEU A 265 1.87 -19.45 15.24
CA LEU A 265 2.26 -20.08 14.00
C LEU A 265 3.64 -19.55 13.58
N ASP A 266 4.64 -20.43 13.64
CA ASP A 266 5.99 -20.12 13.20
C ASP A 266 6.12 -20.44 11.70
N VAL A 267 6.43 -19.43 10.89
CA VAL A 267 6.64 -19.60 9.45
C VAL A 267 8.06 -20.10 9.22
N THR A 268 8.16 -21.36 8.77
CA THR A 268 9.44 -22.02 8.50
C THR A 268 9.98 -21.66 7.11
N ASN A 269 9.10 -21.58 6.11
CA ASN A 269 9.41 -21.16 4.75
C ASN A 269 8.37 -20.16 4.27
N GLY A 270 8.77 -19.04 3.69
CA GLY A 270 7.84 -18.06 3.13
C GLY A 270 8.45 -17.32 1.96
N PHE A 271 7.79 -17.40 0.81
CA PHE A 271 8.19 -16.77 -0.43
C PHE A 271 6.99 -16.08 -1.10
N LEU A 272 7.26 -14.94 -1.72
CA LEU A 272 6.37 -14.28 -2.66
C LEU A 272 7.07 -14.25 -4.01
N TYR A 273 6.42 -14.78 -5.04
CA TYR A 273 6.94 -14.80 -6.41
C TYR A 273 6.22 -13.78 -7.26
N PHE A 274 6.97 -12.83 -7.81
CA PHE A 274 6.48 -11.78 -8.69
C PHE A 274 6.69 -12.19 -10.14
N ASP A 275 5.62 -12.18 -10.93
CA ASP A 275 5.61 -12.52 -12.35
C ASP A 275 5.21 -11.31 -13.19
N PRO A 276 5.90 -11.00 -14.31
CA PRO A 276 5.57 -9.86 -15.17
C PRO A 276 4.11 -9.82 -15.63
N SER A 277 3.50 -10.98 -15.88
CA SER A 277 2.10 -11.09 -16.35
C SER A 277 1.08 -10.59 -15.34
N ASP A 278 1.41 -10.65 -14.04
CA ASP A 278 0.57 -10.17 -12.95
C ASP A 278 1.41 -9.49 -11.84
N SER A 279 2.24 -8.53 -12.26
CA SER A 279 3.35 -7.92 -11.49
C SER A 279 3.02 -7.42 -10.08
N PHE A 280 1.76 -7.16 -9.77
CA PHE A 280 1.32 -6.60 -8.48
C PHE A 280 0.36 -7.51 -7.72
N ASN A 281 0.34 -8.79 -8.08
CA ASN A 281 -0.41 -9.84 -7.40
C ASN A 281 0.48 -11.09 -7.31
N PRO A 282 1.51 -11.07 -6.45
CA PRO A 282 2.49 -12.15 -6.37
C PRO A 282 1.84 -13.45 -5.91
N LYS A 283 2.44 -14.57 -6.33
CA LYS A 283 2.10 -15.91 -5.82
C LYS A 283 2.74 -16.11 -4.46
N ILE A 284 1.93 -16.53 -3.50
CA ILE A 284 2.33 -16.88 -2.14
C ILE A 284 2.74 -18.35 -2.12
N ASP A 285 3.79 -18.66 -1.38
CA ASP A 285 4.20 -20.01 -0.95
C ASP A 285 4.72 -19.89 0.47
N LEU A 286 3.89 -20.25 1.44
CA LEU A 286 4.17 -20.07 2.85
C LEU A 286 3.81 -21.34 3.61
N GLN A 287 4.79 -21.84 4.36
CA GLN A 287 4.65 -22.99 5.24
C GLN A 287 4.88 -22.56 6.68
N GLY A 288 3.96 -22.91 7.56
CA GLY A 288 4.04 -22.63 8.98
C GLY A 288 3.73 -23.86 9.81
N THR A 289 4.24 -23.87 11.04
CA THR A 289 3.93 -24.91 12.03
C THR A 289 3.46 -24.26 13.32
N SER A 290 2.45 -24.85 13.96
CA SER A 290 1.94 -24.43 15.26
C SER A 290 1.80 -25.65 16.16
N VAL A 291 2.25 -25.54 17.40
CA VAL A 291 2.08 -26.59 18.41
C VAL A 291 1.06 -26.11 19.42
N ILE A 292 -0.05 -26.84 19.55
CA ILE A 292 -1.18 -26.47 20.40
C ILE A 292 -1.52 -27.70 21.23
N ARG A 293 -1.17 -27.66 22.52
CA ARG A 293 -1.26 -28.83 23.41
C ARG A 293 -0.50 -30.01 22.80
N ASP A 294 -1.20 -31.11 22.51
CA ASP A 294 -0.64 -32.35 21.97
C ASP A 294 -0.75 -32.45 20.44
N TYR A 295 -1.18 -31.37 19.77
CA TYR A 295 -1.33 -31.33 18.32
C TYR A 295 -0.24 -30.48 17.66
N THR A 296 0.40 -31.06 16.65
CA THR A 296 1.25 -30.32 15.71
C THR A 296 0.43 -29.99 14.47
N VAL A 297 0.13 -28.71 14.26
CA VAL A 297 -0.61 -28.21 13.09
C VAL A 297 0.38 -27.65 12.08
N ARG A 298 0.25 -28.08 10.82
CA ARG A 298 0.99 -27.50 9.69
C ARG A 298 0.03 -26.72 8.81
N VAL A 299 0.49 -25.55 8.37
CA VAL A 299 -0.27 -24.64 7.52
C VAL A 299 0.51 -24.44 6.23
N TYR A 300 -0.17 -24.59 5.10
CA TYR A 300 0.37 -24.26 3.79
C TYR A 300 -0.53 -23.24 3.11
N VAL A 301 -0.03 -22.02 2.91
CA VAL A 301 -0.72 -20.93 2.22
C VAL A 301 -0.10 -20.75 0.84
N TYR A 302 -0.94 -20.77 -0.19
CA TYR A 302 -0.49 -20.67 -1.58
C TYR A 302 -1.50 -19.92 -2.48
N GLY A 303 -1.11 -19.69 -3.74
CA GLY A 303 -1.94 -19.00 -4.72
C GLY A 303 -1.68 -17.50 -4.76
N ASP A 304 -2.54 -16.75 -5.44
CA ASP A 304 -2.31 -15.33 -5.67
C ASP A 304 -2.61 -14.48 -4.42
N SER A 305 -1.86 -13.41 -4.19
CA SER A 305 -2.01 -12.57 -3.00
C SER A 305 -3.39 -11.94 -2.79
N LEU A 306 -4.13 -11.71 -3.89
CA LEU A 306 -5.50 -11.22 -3.86
C LEU A 306 -6.53 -12.32 -3.56
N ALA A 307 -6.19 -13.59 -3.81
CA ALA A 307 -7.06 -14.75 -3.60
C ALA A 307 -6.28 -15.95 -3.03
N PRO A 308 -5.69 -15.82 -1.82
CA PRO A 308 -4.88 -16.88 -1.24
C PRO A 308 -5.74 -18.09 -0.85
N GLN A 309 -5.15 -19.28 -0.98
CA GLN A 309 -5.68 -20.55 -0.50
C GLN A 309 -4.84 -21.04 0.68
N ALA A 310 -5.46 -21.80 1.59
CA ALA A 310 -4.76 -22.38 2.72
C ALA A 310 -5.21 -23.81 3.00
N ILE A 311 -4.24 -24.68 3.25
CA ILE A 311 -4.44 -26.07 3.66
C ILE A 311 -3.88 -26.25 5.06
N PHE A 312 -4.63 -26.97 5.88
CA PHE A 312 -4.30 -27.25 7.27
C PHE A 312 -4.19 -28.76 7.45
N THR A 313 -3.12 -29.23 8.08
CA THR A 313 -2.98 -30.61 8.51
C THR A 313 -2.58 -30.65 9.97
N SER A 314 -2.94 -31.74 10.67
CA SER A 314 -2.58 -31.91 12.06
C SER A 314 -2.04 -33.32 12.32
N GLU A 315 -1.22 -33.42 13.36
CA GLU A 315 -0.76 -34.68 13.92
C GLU A 315 -1.01 -34.63 15.44
N PRO A 316 -1.90 -35.49 16.00
CA PRO A 316 -2.74 -36.49 15.33
C PRO A 316 -3.73 -35.93 14.27
N PRO A 317 -4.21 -36.74 13.31
CA PRO A 317 -5.03 -36.27 12.19
C PRO A 317 -6.43 -35.83 12.65
N LEU A 318 -6.81 -34.61 12.26
CA LEU A 318 -8.11 -34.01 12.53
C LEU A 318 -8.78 -33.53 11.22
N PRO A 319 -10.13 -33.47 11.18
CA PRO A 319 -10.84 -32.75 10.12
C PRO A 319 -10.48 -31.25 10.09
N GLN A 320 -10.48 -30.63 8.91
CA GLN A 320 -10.06 -29.23 8.73
C GLN A 320 -10.80 -28.23 9.65
N GLU A 321 -12.09 -28.45 9.88
CA GLU A 321 -12.91 -27.61 10.77
C GLU A 321 -12.48 -27.69 12.24
N GLU A 322 -11.98 -28.84 12.68
CA GLU A 322 -11.41 -29.03 14.02
C GLU A 322 -10.06 -28.32 14.16
N ILE A 323 -9.21 -28.39 13.12
CA ILE A 323 -7.91 -27.70 13.10
C ILE A 323 -8.11 -26.17 13.17
N ILE A 324 -9.07 -25.65 12.42
CA ILE A 324 -9.40 -24.22 12.45
C ILE A 324 -9.93 -23.82 13.84
N SER A 325 -10.79 -24.65 14.45
CA SER A 325 -11.26 -24.44 15.83
C SER A 325 -10.10 -24.40 16.82
N LEU A 326 -9.17 -25.35 16.70
CA LEU A 326 -8.01 -25.46 17.57
C LEU A 326 -7.08 -24.24 17.44
N LEU A 327 -6.79 -23.77 16.22
CA LEU A 327 -6.00 -22.57 15.98
C LEU A 327 -6.67 -21.30 16.54
N ALA A 328 -7.99 -21.21 16.41
CA ALA A 328 -8.76 -20.00 16.75
C ALA A 328 -9.21 -19.94 18.21
N THR A 329 -9.34 -21.07 18.91
CA THR A 329 -9.89 -21.15 20.28
C THR A 329 -9.03 -21.95 21.25
N GLY A 330 -8.00 -22.64 20.76
CA GLY A 330 -7.19 -23.56 21.56
C GLY A 330 -7.88 -24.89 21.88
N ALA A 331 -9.09 -25.16 21.36
CA ALA A 331 -9.84 -26.40 21.59
C ALA A 331 -10.51 -26.93 20.30
N THR A 332 -10.71 -28.24 20.24
CA THR A 332 -11.50 -28.87 19.18
C THR A 332 -12.99 -28.55 19.36
N ARG A 333 -13.79 -28.58 18.29
CA ARG A 333 -15.24 -28.38 18.40
C ARG A 333 -15.88 -29.47 19.24
N GLN A 334 -15.37 -30.70 19.15
CA GLN A 334 -15.87 -31.81 19.97
C GLN A 334 -15.72 -31.48 21.46
N GLU A 335 -14.56 -30.95 21.89
CA GLU A 335 -14.34 -30.46 23.26
C GLU A 335 -15.26 -29.29 23.62
N LEU A 336 -15.43 -28.32 22.71
CA LEU A 336 -16.31 -27.17 22.91
C LEU A 336 -17.79 -27.56 23.05
N THR A 337 -18.21 -28.65 22.40
CA THR A 337 -19.58 -29.19 22.49
C THR A 337 -19.77 -30.18 23.64
N GLY A 338 -18.69 -30.85 24.07
CA GLY A 338 -18.70 -31.86 25.14
C GLY A 338 -18.64 -31.25 26.54
N ASN A 339 -18.09 -30.04 26.69
CA ASN A 339 -18.22 -29.27 27.92
C ASN A 339 -19.66 -28.73 28.04
N SER A 340 -20.34 -29.08 29.12
CA SER A 340 -21.79 -28.91 29.37
C SER A 340 -22.34 -27.46 29.34
N ASN A 341 -21.53 -26.46 29.03
CA ASN A 341 -21.97 -25.08 28.75
C ASN A 341 -22.26 -24.90 27.25
N VAL A 342 -23.40 -25.43 26.82
CA VAL A 342 -23.92 -25.39 25.43
C VAL A 342 -23.97 -23.97 24.82
N LEU A 343 -24.03 -22.92 25.65
CA LEU A 343 -23.98 -21.52 25.23
C LEU A 343 -22.57 -21.04 24.83
N ALA A 344 -21.53 -21.44 25.57
CA ALA A 344 -20.15 -21.05 25.31
C ALA A 344 -19.60 -21.75 24.05
N GLY A 345 -19.93 -23.03 23.85
CA GLY A 345 -19.55 -23.77 22.66
C GLY A 345 -20.12 -23.18 21.36
N ARG A 346 -21.35 -22.66 21.40
CA ARG A 346 -21.98 -21.97 20.26
C ARG A 346 -21.34 -20.60 19.96
N ALA A 347 -21.00 -19.82 20.99
CA ALA A 347 -20.30 -18.55 20.82
C ALA A 347 -18.88 -18.75 20.25
N ALA A 348 -18.17 -19.77 20.73
CA ALA A 348 -16.86 -20.15 20.19
C ALA A 348 -16.96 -20.58 18.72
N MET A 349 -17.96 -21.39 18.34
CA MET A 349 -18.19 -21.76 16.93
C MET A 349 -18.45 -20.53 16.03
N LEU A 350 -19.18 -19.52 16.51
CA LEU A 350 -19.42 -18.29 15.75
C LEU A 350 -18.12 -17.50 15.54
N LEU A 351 -17.27 -17.41 16.57
CA LEU A 351 -15.96 -16.77 16.47
C LEU A 351 -15.05 -17.51 15.48
N VAL A 352 -15.03 -18.84 15.51
CA VAL A 352 -14.31 -19.69 14.54
C VAL A 352 -14.81 -19.45 13.12
N GLN A 353 -16.12 -19.43 12.89
CA GLN A 353 -16.69 -19.19 11.57
C GLN A 353 -16.37 -17.77 11.05
N GLN A 354 -16.36 -16.77 11.93
CA GLN A 354 -16.02 -15.40 11.56
C GLN A 354 -14.53 -15.24 11.24
N LEU A 355 -13.62 -15.82 12.04
CA LEU A 355 -12.20 -15.83 11.71
C LEU A 355 -11.94 -16.58 10.40
N TYR A 356 -12.55 -17.74 10.21
CA TYR A 356 -12.39 -18.53 8.98
C TYR A 356 -12.80 -17.72 7.74
N ARG A 357 -13.95 -17.06 7.78
CA ARG A 357 -14.43 -16.23 6.67
C ARG A 357 -13.51 -15.04 6.41
N LYS A 358 -13.05 -14.36 7.45
CA LYS A 358 -12.18 -13.16 7.32
C LYS A 358 -10.80 -13.48 6.78
N ILE A 359 -10.22 -14.62 7.17
CA ILE A 359 -8.86 -15.01 6.79
C ILE A 359 -8.85 -15.75 5.44
N PHE A 360 -9.86 -16.59 5.15
CA PHE A 360 -9.82 -17.53 4.01
C PHE A 360 -10.90 -17.32 2.94
N LYS A 361 -11.90 -16.46 3.14
CA LYS A 361 -12.92 -16.12 2.14
C LYS A 361 -13.04 -14.60 1.96
N LYS A 362 -11.98 -13.97 1.47
CA LYS A 362 -12.02 -12.59 0.97
C LYS A 362 -12.88 -12.51 -0.30
N GLY A 363 -13.85 -11.60 -0.35
CA GLY A 363 -14.51 -11.18 -1.59
C GLY A 363 -15.96 -11.62 -1.83
N GLN A 364 -16.61 -12.35 -0.91
CA GLN A 364 -18.06 -12.59 -1.01
C GLN A 364 -18.83 -11.56 -0.16
N PRO A 365 -19.80 -10.82 -0.75
CA PRO A 365 -20.63 -9.89 -0.01
C PRO A 365 -21.34 -10.62 1.13
N THR A 366 -21.35 -9.99 2.30
CA THR A 366 -22.08 -10.44 3.48
C THR A 366 -23.58 -10.48 3.12
N GLN A 367 -24.11 -11.66 2.79
CA GLN A 367 -25.53 -11.87 3.02
C GLN A 367 -25.71 -11.88 4.54
N SER A 368 -26.12 -10.73 5.08
CA SER A 368 -26.51 -10.59 6.47
C SER A 368 -27.62 -11.61 6.73
N ASN A 369 -27.30 -12.71 7.38
CA ASN A 369 -28.32 -13.58 7.92
C ASN A 369 -29.02 -12.77 9.03
N SER A 370 -30.18 -12.18 8.70
CA SER A 370 -30.92 -11.20 9.53
C SER A 370 -31.34 -11.71 10.92
N VAL A 371 -31.17 -13.00 11.17
CA VAL A 371 -31.42 -13.67 12.44
C VAL A 371 -30.28 -13.43 13.45
N PHE A 372 -29.05 -13.21 13.00
CA PHE A 372 -27.89 -13.09 13.89
C PHE A 372 -27.66 -11.67 14.41
N ASP A 373 -28.06 -10.64 13.67
CA ASP A 373 -28.07 -9.24 14.16
C ASP A 373 -29.10 -9.03 15.29
N ARG A 374 -30.03 -9.97 15.42
CA ARG A 374 -31.10 -9.94 16.43
C ARG A 374 -30.70 -10.63 17.74
N LEU A 375 -29.61 -11.40 17.76
CA LEU A 375 -29.17 -12.17 18.93
C LEU A 375 -27.98 -11.47 19.63
N GLN A 376 -28.19 -11.00 20.85
CA GLN A 376 -27.15 -10.46 21.72
C GLN A 376 -26.88 -11.44 22.87
N VAL A 377 -25.61 -11.68 23.19
CA VAL A 377 -25.21 -12.57 24.27
C VAL A 377 -24.34 -11.79 25.26
N ASP A 378 -24.77 -11.73 26.51
CA ASP A 378 -24.04 -11.11 27.61
C ASP A 378 -23.49 -12.23 28.51
N VAL A 379 -22.18 -12.25 28.75
CA VAL A 379 -21.51 -13.24 29.60
C VAL A 379 -20.90 -12.54 30.81
N GLY A 380 -21.12 -13.06 32.01
CA GLY A 380 -20.51 -12.53 33.24
C GLY A 380 -21.28 -11.38 33.89
N THR A 381 -22.55 -11.17 33.53
CA THR A 381 -23.40 -10.27 34.30
C THR A 381 -23.73 -10.90 35.64
N VAL A 382 -23.59 -10.15 36.73
CA VAL A 382 -24.02 -10.57 38.06
C VAL A 382 -25.50 -10.26 38.19
N ASP A 383 -26.33 -11.25 38.50
CA ASP A 383 -27.75 -11.02 38.78
C ASP A 383 -27.87 -10.09 40.01
N PRO A 384 -28.43 -8.89 39.88
CA PRO A 384 -28.50 -7.91 40.96
C PRO A 384 -29.39 -8.35 42.13
N ARG A 385 -30.20 -9.42 41.99
CA ARG A 385 -31.04 -9.97 43.06
C ARG A 385 -30.40 -11.16 43.78
N THR A 386 -29.63 -11.98 43.07
CA THR A 386 -29.05 -13.22 43.61
C THR A 386 -27.55 -13.14 43.84
N GLY A 387 -26.87 -12.12 43.29
CA GLY A 387 -25.42 -11.93 43.41
C GLY A 387 -24.59 -12.97 42.65
N ARG A 388 -25.22 -13.81 41.83
CA ARG A 388 -24.57 -14.90 41.09
C ARG A 388 -24.30 -14.48 39.64
N GLU A 389 -23.20 -14.96 39.10
CA GLU A 389 -22.90 -14.82 37.68
C GLU A 389 -23.97 -15.55 36.85
N GLN A 390 -24.43 -14.91 35.77
CA GLN A 390 -25.37 -15.47 34.82
C GLN A 390 -24.91 -15.16 33.39
N ALA A 391 -25.29 -16.05 32.47
CA ALA A 391 -25.17 -15.82 31.03
C ALA A 391 -26.56 -15.50 30.47
N GLY A 392 -26.70 -14.36 29.80
CA GLY A 392 -27.96 -13.89 29.22
C GLY A 392 -27.90 -13.89 27.70
N ALA A 393 -29.00 -14.25 27.04
CA ALA A 393 -29.20 -14.12 25.61
C ALA A 393 -30.46 -13.29 25.34
N ARG A 394 -30.37 -12.27 24.50
CA ARG A 394 -31.52 -11.47 24.05
C ARG A 394 -31.72 -11.66 22.56
N PHE A 395 -32.95 -11.96 22.15
CA PHE A 395 -33.34 -12.11 20.77
C PHE A 395 -34.44 -11.11 20.41
N LYS A 396 -34.12 -10.13 19.57
CA LYS A 396 -35.05 -9.10 19.10
C LYS A 396 -35.92 -9.65 17.97
N VAL A 397 -37.19 -9.96 18.24
CA VAL A 397 -38.12 -10.50 17.24
C VAL A 397 -38.53 -9.39 16.25
N ASN A 398 -38.83 -8.20 16.75
CA ASN A 398 -39.08 -6.97 15.99
C ASN A 398 -38.80 -5.74 16.89
N GLU A 399 -39.19 -4.53 16.47
CA GLU A 399 -38.95 -3.31 17.26
C GLU A 399 -39.62 -3.29 18.63
N ASN A 400 -40.70 -4.07 18.80
CA ASN A 400 -41.53 -4.04 20.00
C ASN A 400 -41.36 -5.30 20.84
N TRP A 401 -40.94 -6.43 20.27
CA TRP A 401 -40.84 -7.72 20.94
C TRP A 401 -39.39 -8.17 21.09
N VAL A 402 -38.98 -8.46 22.33
CA VAL A 402 -37.66 -9.00 22.67
C VAL A 402 -37.83 -10.22 23.56
N LEU A 403 -37.23 -11.34 23.15
CA LEU A 403 -37.09 -12.53 23.98
C LEU A 403 -35.79 -12.45 24.77
N ILE A 404 -35.79 -12.86 26.03
CA ILE A 404 -34.61 -12.89 26.89
C ILE A 404 -34.56 -14.27 27.54
N GLY A 405 -33.40 -14.92 27.48
CA GLY A 405 -33.12 -16.16 28.18
C GLY A 405 -31.90 -15.98 29.06
N ASP A 406 -32.07 -16.12 30.36
CA ASP A 406 -30.98 -16.05 31.35
C ASP A 406 -30.72 -17.46 31.88
N LEU A 407 -29.44 -17.81 32.03
CA LEU A 407 -28.98 -19.11 32.50
C LEU A 407 -27.99 -18.91 33.64
N GLY A 408 -28.37 -19.37 34.84
CA GLY A 408 -27.53 -19.27 36.02
C GLY A 408 -26.53 -20.43 36.12
N VAL A 409 -25.45 -20.21 36.87
CA VAL A 409 -24.36 -21.19 37.09
C VAL A 409 -24.86 -22.49 37.75
N GLY A 410 -26.05 -22.48 38.37
CA GLY A 410 -26.71 -23.65 38.95
C GLY A 410 -27.58 -24.46 37.97
N GLY A 411 -27.62 -24.10 36.69
CA GLY A 411 -28.47 -24.75 35.68
C GLY A 411 -29.92 -24.27 35.71
N ASP A 412 -30.23 -23.22 36.46
CA ASP A 412 -31.52 -22.55 36.45
C ASP A 412 -31.70 -21.73 35.16
N PHE A 413 -32.81 -21.97 34.48
CA PHE A 413 -33.16 -21.28 33.24
C PHE A 413 -34.37 -20.36 33.45
N ARG A 414 -34.26 -19.13 32.96
CA ARG A 414 -35.35 -18.15 32.99
C ARG A 414 -35.57 -17.56 31.61
N GLY A 415 -36.75 -17.81 31.05
CA GLY A 415 -37.24 -17.12 29.85
C GLY A 415 -38.10 -15.91 30.21
N GLN A 416 -37.90 -14.78 29.54
CA GLN A 416 -38.74 -13.60 29.61
C GLN A 416 -39.09 -13.10 28.21
N VAL A 417 -40.28 -12.52 28.07
CA VAL A 417 -40.70 -11.81 26.87
C VAL A 417 -40.96 -10.36 27.28
N LYS A 418 -40.28 -9.43 26.63
CA LYS A 418 -40.46 -7.99 26.85
C LYS A 418 -41.13 -7.35 25.64
N TYR A 419 -42.17 -6.59 25.92
CA TYR A 419 -42.85 -5.76 24.94
C TYR A 419 -42.56 -4.29 25.24
N LEU A 420 -42.05 -3.55 24.26
CA LEU A 420 -41.76 -2.12 24.38
C LEU A 420 -42.95 -1.30 23.87
N ILE A 421 -43.57 -0.52 24.76
CA ILE A 421 -44.57 0.48 24.41
C ILE A 421 -43.88 1.84 24.39
N ARG A 422 -43.89 2.52 23.24
CA ARG A 422 -43.43 3.90 23.12
C ARG A 422 -44.65 4.82 23.14
N PHE A 423 -44.66 5.77 24.07
CA PHE A 423 -45.62 6.87 24.03
C PHE A 423 -44.98 8.01 23.24
N HIS A 424 -45.71 8.54 22.27
CA HIS A 424 -45.32 9.72 21.49
C HIS A 424 -45.76 11.00 22.19
#